data_AF-A0A223ZKN3-F1
#
_entry.id   AF-A0A223ZKN3-F1
#
_cell.length_a   1.000
_cell.length_b   1.000
_cell.length_c   1.000
_cell.angle_alpha   90.00
_cell.angle_beta   90.00
_cell.angle_gamma   90.00
#
_symmetry.space_group_name_H-M   'P 1'
#
loop_
_entity.id
_entity.type
_entity.pdbx_description
1 polymer ?
#
loop_
_entity_poly.entity_id
_entity_poly.type
_entity_poly.pdbx_seq_one_letter_code
_entity_poly.pdbx_strand_id
1 'polypeptide(L)'
;DIQPGVTIAIGPGTEVIAGEGKILTAGGFDTHIHFICPQQIEEALMSGVTSMLGGGTGPAAGTNATTCTPGPWHIARMIQAADAFPVNLGFAGKGNASRPAALEEMVKAGACALKL
;
A
#
# COMPACT_ATOMS: atom_id res chain seq x y z
N ASP A 1 -25.55 -30.27 0.09
CA ASP A 1 -26.17 -31.43 -0.61
C ASP A 1 -27.65 -31.24 -0.93
N ILE A 2 -28.44 -30.67 -0.02
CA ILE A 2 -29.91 -30.62 -0.10
C ILE A 2 -30.51 -29.28 -0.56
N GLN A 3 -29.69 -28.22 -0.67
CA GLN A 3 -30.16 -26.88 -1.05
C GLN A 3 -30.02 -26.67 -2.57
N PRO A 4 -31.02 -26.10 -3.26
CA PRO A 4 -30.94 -25.79 -4.68
C PRO A 4 -30.05 -24.56 -4.94
N GLY A 5 -29.36 -24.51 -6.09
CA GLY A 5 -28.70 -23.30 -6.60
C GLY A 5 -27.44 -22.84 -5.85
N VAL A 6 -26.82 -23.71 -5.06
CA VAL A 6 -25.61 -23.37 -4.29
C VAL A 6 -24.40 -23.15 -5.21
N THR A 7 -23.78 -21.97 -5.13
CA THR A 7 -22.51 -21.64 -5.81
C THR A 7 -21.33 -21.42 -4.84
N ILE A 8 -21.63 -21.21 -3.55
CA ILE A 8 -20.64 -21.07 -2.47
C ILE A 8 -20.89 -22.22 -1.48
N ALA A 9 -20.02 -23.23 -1.49
CA ALA A 9 -20.12 -24.37 -0.60
C ALA A 9 -19.57 -24.05 0.80
N ILE A 10 -20.26 -24.51 1.84
CA ILE A 10 -19.85 -24.39 3.24
C ILE A 10 -19.58 -25.80 3.77
N GLY A 11 -18.40 -26.03 4.35
CA GLY A 11 -17.99 -27.32 4.89
C GLY A 11 -17.07 -27.20 6.10
N PRO A 12 -16.46 -28.31 6.54
CA PRO A 12 -15.63 -28.34 7.76
C PRO A 12 -14.41 -27.40 7.75
N GLY A 13 -13.97 -26.96 6.57
CA GLY A 13 -12.85 -26.02 6.40
C GLY A 13 -13.28 -24.56 6.15
N THR A 14 -14.57 -24.23 6.32
CA THR A 14 -15.11 -22.90 6.04
C THR A 14 -15.31 -22.11 7.33
N GLU A 15 -14.61 -20.99 7.48
CA GLU A 15 -14.89 -19.99 8.52
C GLU A 15 -16.05 -19.09 8.11
N VAL A 16 -16.80 -18.55 9.07
CA VAL A 16 -18.00 -17.74 8.86
C VAL A 16 -17.91 -16.42 9.62
N ILE A 17 -18.07 -15.31 8.90
CA ILE A 17 -18.26 -13.98 9.47
C ILE A 17 -19.72 -13.55 9.24
N ALA A 18 -20.43 -13.25 10.32
CA ALA A 18 -21.84 -12.84 10.29
C ALA A 18 -22.00 -11.39 9.78
N GLY A 19 -22.62 -11.23 8.61
CA GLY A 19 -22.80 -9.94 7.92
C GLY A 19 -24.20 -9.34 8.05
N GLU A 20 -25.14 -10.01 8.70
CA GLU A 20 -26.53 -9.57 8.80
C GLU A 20 -26.66 -8.21 9.53
N GLY A 21 -27.42 -7.31 8.90
CA GLY A 21 -27.59 -5.94 9.39
C GLY A 21 -26.31 -5.09 9.37
N LYS A 22 -25.28 -5.49 8.61
CA LYS A 22 -24.05 -4.71 8.40
C LYS A 22 -23.95 -4.25 6.95
N ILE A 23 -23.21 -3.18 6.73
CA ILE A 23 -22.77 -2.76 5.39
C ILE A 23 -21.34 -3.26 5.22
N LEU A 24 -21.09 -3.98 4.12
CA LEU A 24 -19.76 -4.41 3.74
C LEU A 24 -19.31 -3.60 2.53
N THR A 25 -18.11 -3.05 2.59
CA THR A 25 -17.49 -2.32 1.48
C THR A 25 -16.16 -2.97 1.11
N ALA A 26 -15.63 -2.63 -0.06
CA ALA A 26 -14.21 -2.82 -0.30
C ALA A 26 -13.40 -1.97 0.70
N GLY A 27 -12.15 -2.37 0.95
CA GLY A 27 -11.22 -1.53 1.68
C GLY A 27 -10.83 -0.29 0.86
N GLY A 28 -10.59 0.82 1.55
CA GLY A 28 -10.12 2.06 0.93
C GLY A 28 -8.73 1.91 0.31
N PHE A 29 -8.46 2.71 -0.72
CA PHE A 29 -7.15 2.85 -1.33
C PHE A 29 -6.75 4.33 -1.35
N ASP A 30 -5.79 4.69 -0.49
CA ASP A 30 -5.20 6.04 -0.48
C ASP A 30 -3.95 6.06 -1.37
N THR A 31 -3.91 6.98 -2.33
CA THR A 31 -2.82 7.10 -3.31
C THR A 31 -1.95 8.35 -3.14
N HIS A 32 -2.07 9.08 -2.02
CA HIS A 32 -1.27 10.26 -1.73
C HIS A 32 -0.59 10.18 -0.35
N ILE A 33 0.03 9.05 -0.06
CA ILE A 33 0.67 8.83 1.24
C ILE A 33 2.08 9.42 1.30
N HIS A 34 2.35 10.21 2.32
CA HIS A 34 3.71 10.59 2.71
C HIS A 34 4.18 9.61 3.80
N PHE A 35 5.14 8.73 3.49
CA PHE A 35 5.66 7.76 4.45
C PHE A 35 6.62 8.39 5.49
N ILE A 36 6.11 9.36 6.26
CA ILE A 36 6.79 10.13 7.31
C ILE A 36 7.08 9.27 8.53
N CYS A 37 6.11 8.46 8.95
CA CYS A 37 6.25 7.58 10.10
C CYS A 37 5.43 6.29 9.88
N PRO A 38 5.80 5.16 10.51
CA PRO A 38 5.07 3.90 10.36
C PRO A 38 3.68 3.92 11.02
N GLN A 39 3.46 4.77 12.03
CA GLN A 39 2.21 4.81 12.80
C GLN A 39 0.99 5.02 11.89
N GLN A 40 1.11 5.91 10.89
CA GLN A 40 0.03 6.22 9.96
C GLN A 40 -0.62 5.01 9.26
N ILE A 41 0.10 3.88 9.19
CA ILE A 41 -0.43 2.63 8.61
C ILE A 41 -1.55 2.07 9.50
N GLU A 42 -1.37 2.11 10.82
CA GLU A 42 -2.40 1.70 11.78
C GLU A 42 -3.60 2.64 11.70
N GLU A 43 -3.38 3.95 11.70
CA GLU A 43 -4.47 4.93 11.52
C GLU A 43 -5.23 4.72 10.20
N ALA A 44 -4.52 4.47 9.10
CA ALA A 44 -5.15 4.19 7.81
C ALA A 44 -6.01 2.92 7.88
N LEU A 45 -5.49 1.84 8.45
CA LEU A 45 -6.23 0.58 8.59
C LEU A 45 -7.47 0.73 9.47
N MET A 46 -7.37 1.45 10.59
CA MET A 46 -8.50 1.71 11.50
C MET A 46 -9.57 2.60 10.85
N SER A 47 -9.21 3.38 9.84
CA SER A 47 -10.15 4.16 9.02
C SER A 47 -10.80 3.35 7.88
N GLY A 48 -10.40 2.09 7.69
CA GLY A 48 -10.88 1.20 6.63
C GLY A 48 -10.05 1.26 5.33
N VAL A 49 -8.89 1.93 5.33
CA VAL A 49 -7.94 1.91 4.21
C VAL A 49 -7.06 0.67 4.30
N THR A 50 -7.05 -0.14 3.25
CA THR A 50 -6.33 -1.42 3.20
C THR A 50 -5.15 -1.41 2.23
N SER A 51 -5.07 -0.38 1.39
CA SER A 51 -4.01 -0.19 0.41
C SER A 51 -3.53 1.26 0.42
N MET A 52 -2.22 1.45 0.34
CA MET A 52 -1.57 2.76 0.45
C MET A 52 -0.50 2.88 -0.63
N LEU A 53 -0.62 3.89 -1.48
CA LEU A 53 0.39 4.26 -2.48
C LEU A 53 0.92 5.66 -2.16
N GLY A 54 2.23 5.78 -2.14
CA GLY A 54 2.87 7.01 -1.69
C GLY A 54 4.38 6.95 -1.80
N GLY A 55 5.10 7.81 -1.10
CA GLY A 55 6.55 7.74 -1.05
C GLY A 55 7.12 8.42 0.19
N GLY A 56 8.32 8.02 0.58
CA GLY A 56 8.98 8.59 1.74
C GLY A 56 10.08 7.70 2.30
N THR A 57 10.83 8.24 3.24
CA THR A 57 11.97 7.57 3.90
C THR A 57 11.96 7.82 5.40
N GLY A 58 10.78 8.01 6.00
CA GLY A 58 10.64 8.50 7.37
C GLY A 58 10.61 10.03 7.45
N PRO A 59 10.89 10.63 8.63
CA PRO A 59 10.64 12.05 8.92
C PRO A 59 11.73 12.98 8.36
N ALA A 60 12.17 12.74 7.13
CA ALA A 60 13.11 13.58 6.41
C ALA A 60 12.37 14.76 5.74
N ALA A 61 13.05 15.92 5.62
CA ALA A 61 12.48 17.11 4.99
C ALA A 61 11.89 16.83 3.59
N GLY A 62 12.55 15.98 2.79
CA GLY A 62 12.04 15.58 1.47
C GLY A 62 10.72 14.81 1.55
N THR A 63 10.55 13.92 2.52
CA THR A 63 9.32 13.15 2.72
C THR A 63 8.21 14.02 3.29
N ASN A 64 8.53 14.94 4.19
CA ASN A 64 7.56 15.89 4.73
C ASN A 64 6.96 16.80 3.64
N ALA A 65 7.70 17.02 2.55
CA ALA A 65 7.26 17.85 1.43
C ALA A 65 6.72 17.05 0.23
N THR A 66 7.19 15.82 0.01
CA THR A 66 6.91 15.07 -1.21
C THR A 66 6.68 13.58 -0.95
N THR A 67 5.77 12.98 -1.71
CA THR A 67 5.53 11.53 -1.75
C THR A 67 6.58 10.79 -2.58
N CYS A 68 7.85 10.98 -2.25
CA CYS A 68 8.99 10.43 -3.00
C CYS A 68 9.83 9.50 -2.13
N THR A 69 10.11 8.29 -2.62
CA THR A 69 11.12 7.37 -2.11
C THR A 69 12.34 7.42 -3.03
N PRO A 70 13.35 8.27 -2.76
CA PRO A 70 14.38 8.61 -3.74
C PRO A 70 15.45 7.52 -3.85
N GLY A 71 15.58 6.95 -5.06
CA GLY A 71 16.69 6.08 -5.43
C GLY A 71 16.52 4.60 -5.04
N PRO A 72 17.29 3.70 -5.68
CA PRO A 72 17.15 2.26 -5.48
C PRO A 72 17.33 1.78 -4.04
N TRP A 73 18.28 2.38 -3.30
CA TRP A 73 18.57 1.96 -1.93
C TRP A 73 17.38 2.20 -0.99
N HIS A 74 16.78 3.40 -1.04
CA HIS A 74 15.63 3.72 -0.21
C HIS A 74 14.40 2.90 -0.60
N ILE A 75 14.16 2.68 -1.89
CA ILE A 75 13.06 1.80 -2.35
C ILE A 75 13.24 0.41 -1.76
N ALA A 76 14.42 -0.19 -1.87
CA ALA A 76 14.68 -1.51 -1.31
C ALA A 76 14.49 -1.57 0.22
N ARG A 77 14.91 -0.52 0.96
CA ARG A 77 14.69 -0.46 2.41
C ARG A 77 13.21 -0.31 2.79
N MET A 78 12.46 0.51 2.05
CA MET A 78 11.03 0.71 2.30
C MET A 78 10.21 -0.56 1.97
N ILE A 79 10.57 -1.27 0.90
CA ILE A 79 9.97 -2.58 0.58
C ILE A 79 10.23 -3.59 1.71
N GLN A 80 11.46 -3.64 2.25
CA GLN A 80 11.75 -4.51 3.39
C GLN A 80 10.99 -4.12 4.65
N ALA A 81 10.81 -2.82 4.89
CA ALA A 81 10.00 -2.35 6.02
C ALA A 81 8.51 -2.69 5.85
N ALA A 82 8.01 -2.82 4.61
CA ALA A 82 6.62 -3.14 4.30
C ALA A 82 6.19 -4.51 4.85
N ASP A 83 7.10 -5.50 4.92
CA ASP A 83 6.82 -6.85 5.40
C ASP A 83 6.31 -6.89 6.86
N ALA A 84 6.51 -5.81 7.63
CA ALA A 84 6.05 -5.70 9.00
C ALA A 84 4.57 -5.30 9.14
N PHE A 85 3.88 -4.95 8.06
CA PHE A 85 2.56 -4.30 8.12
C PHE A 85 1.46 -5.07 7.38
N PRO A 86 0.24 -5.15 7.94
CA PRO A 86 -0.88 -5.89 7.36
C PRO A 86 -1.69 -5.05 6.34
N VAL A 87 -1.01 -4.33 5.45
CA VAL A 87 -1.64 -3.53 4.38
C VAL A 87 -0.87 -3.69 3.07
N ASN A 88 -1.53 -3.45 1.93
CA ASN A 88 -0.83 -3.42 0.64
C ASN A 88 -0.11 -2.06 0.48
N LEU A 89 1.20 -2.08 0.26
CA LEU A 89 2.00 -0.85 0.10
C LEU A 89 2.60 -0.72 -1.30
N GLY A 90 2.45 0.47 -1.90
CA GLY A 90 3.09 0.85 -3.16
C GLY A 90 3.97 2.09 -2.98
N PHE A 91 5.16 2.08 -3.57
CA PHE A 91 6.15 3.15 -3.42
C PHE A 91 6.37 3.92 -4.72
N ALA A 92 6.30 5.24 -4.64
CA ALA A 92 6.60 6.18 -5.70
C ALA A 92 8.06 6.65 -5.60
N GLY A 93 8.78 6.61 -6.71
CA GLY A 93 10.09 7.23 -6.85
C GLY A 93 9.99 8.74 -7.06
N LYS A 94 11.14 9.43 -7.05
CA LYS A 94 11.22 10.86 -7.38
C LYS A 94 11.18 11.05 -8.90
N GLY A 95 10.14 11.69 -9.42
CA GLY A 95 9.95 11.92 -10.86
C GLY A 95 10.73 13.11 -11.41
N ASN A 96 11.21 14.01 -10.56
CA ASN A 96 11.90 15.24 -11.01
C ASN A 96 13.31 14.94 -11.53
N ALA A 97 13.41 14.51 -12.79
CA ALA A 97 14.65 14.35 -13.53
C ALA A 97 14.43 14.66 -15.01
N SER A 98 15.40 15.31 -15.65
CA SER A 98 15.36 15.59 -17.10
C SER A 98 16.00 14.49 -17.95
N ARG A 99 16.56 13.45 -17.32
CA ARG A 99 17.18 12.29 -17.98
C ARG A 99 16.52 11.00 -17.48
N PRO A 100 16.20 10.05 -18.38
CA PRO A 100 15.41 8.87 -18.03
C PRO A 100 16.17 7.86 -17.16
N ALA A 101 17.50 7.75 -17.29
CA ALA A 101 18.29 6.71 -16.62
C ALA A 101 18.06 6.64 -15.10
N ALA A 102 18.02 7.80 -14.42
CA ALA A 102 17.77 7.86 -12.98
C ALA A 102 16.35 7.41 -12.60
N LEU A 103 15.35 7.66 -13.47
CA LEU A 103 13.97 7.23 -13.26
C LEU A 103 13.84 5.72 -13.45
N GLU A 104 14.47 5.18 -14.50
CA GLU A 104 14.49 3.74 -14.78
C GLU A 104 15.11 2.92 -13.64
N GLU A 105 16.16 3.42 -13.01
CA GLU A 105 16.78 2.76 -11.85
C GLU A 105 15.81 2.62 -10.67
N MET A 106 15.01 3.65 -10.40
CA MET A 106 13.98 3.59 -9.34
C MET A 106 12.85 2.62 -9.70
N VAL A 107 12.38 2.62 -10.95
CA VAL A 107 11.36 1.67 -11.42
C VAL A 107 11.89 0.23 -11.29
N LYS A 108 13.11 -0.04 -11.75
CA LYS A 108 13.76 -1.36 -11.63
C LYS A 108 13.96 -1.79 -10.18
N ALA A 109 14.12 -0.84 -9.27
CA ALA A 109 14.24 -1.12 -7.83
C ALA A 109 12.90 -1.45 -7.15
N GLY A 110 11.77 -1.24 -7.82
CA GLY A 110 10.43 -1.57 -7.31
C GLY A 110 9.47 -0.38 -7.17
N ALA A 111 9.84 0.83 -7.62
CA ALA A 111 8.87 1.91 -7.67
C ALA A 111 7.75 1.61 -8.68
N CYS A 112 6.49 1.67 -8.23
CA CYS A 112 5.31 1.48 -9.07
C CYS A 112 4.71 2.78 -9.61
N ALA A 113 5.27 3.93 -9.20
CA ALA A 113 4.88 5.27 -9.62
C ALA A 113 6.07 6.25 -9.53
N LEU A 114 5.92 7.45 -10.10
CA LEU A 114 6.87 8.55 -9.97
C LEU A 114 6.11 9.85 -9.64
N LYS A 115 6.55 10.57 -8.60
CA LYS A 115 5.97 11.86 -8.19
C LYS A 115 6.77 13.02 -8.76
N LEU A 116 6.10 13.94 -9.46
CA LEU A 116 6.62 15.25 -9.86
C LEU A 116 6.22 16.35 -8.88
#